data_AF-A0A2E0K6S4-F1
#
_entry.id   AF-A0A2E0K6S4-F1
#
_cell.length_a   1.000
_cell.length_b   1.000
_cell.length_c   1.000
_cell.angle_alpha   90.00
_cell.angle_beta   90.00
_cell.angle_gamma   90.00
#
_symmetry.space_group_name_H-M   'P 1'
#
loop_
_entity.id
_entity.type
_entity.pdbx_description
1 polymer ?
#
loop_
_entity_poly.entity_id
_entity_poly.type
_entity_poly.pdbx_seq_one_letter_code
_entity_poly.pdbx_strand_id
1 'polypeptide(L)' 'MTSAKTLTALEANRRYTDLKDAEGQMSQARRDLEAGVITEAEYRNICDVCVKIIRASQDS' A
#
# COMPACT_ATOMS: atom_id res chain seq x y z
N MET A 1 -21.76 20.94 -10.41
CA MET A 1 -20.37 20.73 -10.90
C MET A 1 -19.34 20.57 -9.78
N THR A 2 -19.60 21.06 -8.57
CA THR A 2 -18.68 21.01 -7.41
C THR A 2 -18.55 19.59 -6.81
N SER A 3 -19.66 18.86 -6.71
CA SER A 3 -19.71 17.55 -6.05
C SER A 3 -18.91 16.44 -6.77
N ALA A 4 -18.88 16.45 -8.11
CA ALA A 4 -18.08 15.49 -8.88
C ALA A 4 -16.57 15.73 -8.71
N LYS A 5 -16.13 17.01 -8.73
CA LYS A 5 -14.72 17.36 -8.52
C LYS A 5 -14.23 17.02 -7.11
N THR A 6 -15.07 17.23 -6.10
CA THR A 6 -14.75 16.85 -4.72
C THR A 6 -14.67 15.33 -4.54
N LEU A 7 -15.54 14.57 -5.22
CA LEU A 7 -15.51 13.11 -5.19
C LEU A 7 -14.20 12.59 -5.81
N THR A 8 -13.85 13.08 -7.00
CA THR A 8 -12.59 12.70 -7.67
C THR A 8 -11.36 13.05 -6.83
N ALA A 9 -11.34 14.22 -6.19
CA ALA A 9 -10.25 14.61 -5.30
C ALA A 9 -10.15 13.72 -4.04
N LEU A 10 -11.29 13.29 -3.49
CA LEU A 10 -11.32 12.39 -2.34
C LEU A 10 -10.81 10.98 -2.70
N GLU A 11 -11.21 10.48 -3.87
CA GLU A 11 -10.75 9.20 -4.41
C GLU A 11 -9.24 9.21 -4.70
N ALA A 12 -8.73 10.28 -5.29
CA ALA A 12 -7.30 10.44 -5.53
C ALA A 12 -6.48 10.48 -4.22
N ASN A 13 -6.96 11.20 -3.20
CA ASN A 13 -6.31 11.22 -1.89
C ASN A 13 -6.31 9.84 -1.23
N ARG A 14 -7.43 9.11 -1.29
CA ARG A 14 -7.51 7.75 -0.75
C ARG A 14 -6.50 6.83 -1.40
N ARG A 15 -6.40 6.83 -2.73
CA ARG A 15 -5.41 6.02 -3.47
C ARG A 15 -3.97 6.36 -3.08
N TYR A 16 -3.68 7.65 -2.91
CA TYR A 16 -2.37 8.11 -2.48
C TYR A 16 -2.02 7.60 -1.07
N THR A 17 -2.96 7.68 -0.13
CA THR A 17 -2.78 7.13 1.22
C THR A 17 -2.57 5.63 1.18
N ASP A 18 -3.43 4.89 0.47
CA ASP A 18 -3.34 3.43 0.35
C ASP A 18 -1.98 3.00 -0.26
N LEU A 19 -1.48 3.77 -1.25
CA LEU A 19 -0.15 3.57 -1.84
C LEU A 19 0.96 3.78 -0.82
N LYS A 20 0.94 4.89 -0.07
CA LYS A 20 2.00 5.22 0.91
C LYS A 20 2.01 4.28 2.09
N ASP A 21 0.85 3.83 2.54
CA ASP A 21 0.75 2.85 3.61
C ASP A 21 1.31 1.49 3.17
N ALA A 22 0.99 1.04 1.95
CA ALA A 22 1.53 -0.20 1.39
C ALA A 22 3.06 -0.15 1.20
N GLU A 23 3.60 0.96 0.69
CA GLU A 23 5.06 1.18 0.58
C GLU A 23 5.73 1.13 1.97
N GLY A 24 5.11 1.79 2.96
CA GLY A 24 5.59 1.79 4.34
C GLY A 24 5.59 0.40 4.98
N GLN A 25 4.52 -0.37 4.79
CA GLN A 25 4.42 -1.74 5.29
C GLN A 25 5.47 -2.67 4.67
N MET A 26 5.74 -2.56 3.37
CA MET A 26 6.81 -3.33 2.74
C MET A 26 8.19 -2.98 3.31
N SER A 27 8.46 -1.69 3.53
CA SER A 27 9.72 -1.26 4.14
C SER A 27 9.86 -1.77 5.58
N GLN A 28 8.76 -1.82 6.34
CA GLN A 28 8.78 -2.34 7.70
C GLN A 28 8.97 -3.85 7.72
N ALA A 29 8.21 -4.59 6.91
CA ALA A 29 8.33 -6.04 6.80
C ALA A 29 9.75 -6.46 6.40
N ARG A 30 10.42 -5.68 5.54
CA ARG A 30 11.82 -5.94 5.21
C ARG A 30 12.73 -5.80 6.43
N ARG A 31 12.57 -4.74 7.23
CA ARG A 31 13.33 -4.55 8.47
C ARG A 31 13.04 -5.66 9.48
N ASP A 32 11.79 -6.10 9.58
CA ASP A 32 11.38 -7.18 10.48
C ASP A 32 11.98 -8.53 10.05
N LEU A 33 12.09 -8.78 8.73
CA LEU A 33 12.79 -9.94 8.20
C LEU A 33 14.29 -9.89 8.50
N GLU A 34 14.93 -8.74 8.27
CA GLU A 34 16.36 -8.53 8.56
C GLU A 34 16.66 -8.66 10.06
N ALA A 35 15.72 -8.28 10.94
CA ALA A 35 15.80 -8.45 12.38
C ALA A 35 15.42 -9.87 12.87
N GLY A 36 14.95 -10.75 11.98
CA GLY A 36 14.51 -12.10 12.33
C GLY A 36 13.21 -12.14 13.14
N VAL A 37 12.42 -11.07 13.13
CA VAL A 37 11.12 -10.97 13.82
C VAL A 37 10.05 -11.75 13.06
N ILE A 38 10.14 -11.80 11.73
CA ILE A 38 9.26 -12.57 10.86
C ILE A 38 10.06 -13.51 9.96
N THR A 39 9.41 -14.57 9.50
CA THR A 39 9.96 -15.51 8.52
C THR A 39 9.88 -14.96 7.09
N GLU A 40 10.66 -15.56 6.19
CA GLU A 40 10.60 -15.20 4.76
C GLU A 40 9.21 -15.47 4.15
N ALA A 41 8.49 -16.48 4.64
CA ALA A 41 7.13 -16.78 4.20
C ALA A 41 6.14 -15.67 4.62
N GLU A 42 6.23 -15.18 5.85
CA GLU A 42 5.44 -14.05 6.34
C GLU A 42 5.76 -12.77 5.57
N TYR A 43 7.04 -12.48 5.34
CA TYR A 43 7.47 -11.35 4.52
C TYR A 43 6.87 -11.40 3.11
N ARG A 44 6.94 -12.55 2.43
CA ARG A 44 6.37 -12.72 1.09
C ARG A 44 4.85 -12.50 1.08
N ASN A 45 4.13 -13.03 2.07
CA ASN A 45 2.69 -12.80 2.20
C ASN A 45 2.35 -11.30 2.37
N ILE A 46 3.12 -10.58 3.19
CA ILE A 46 2.94 -9.14 3.38
C ILE A 46 3.19 -8.41 2.04
N CYS A 47 4.31 -8.72 1.37
CA CYS A 47 4.62 -8.12 0.07
C CYS A 47 3.55 -8.40 -0.99
N ASP A 48 3.01 -9.62 -1.06
CA ASP A 48 1.95 -9.98 -2.02
C ASP A 48 0.68 -9.16 -1.81
N VAL A 49 0.31 -8.87 -0.56
CA VAL A 49 -0.82 -8.00 -0.23
C VAL A 49 -0.52 -6.56 -0.61
N CYS A 50 0.64 -6.02 -0.20
CA CYS A 50 1.02 -4.65 -0.50
C CYS A 50 1.12 -4.38 -2.01
N VAL A 51 1.67 -5.32 -2.79
CA VAL A 51 1.76 -5.19 -4.26
C VAL A 51 0.37 -5.12 -4.90
N LYS A 52 -0.62 -5.88 -4.40
CA LYS A 52 -2.00 -5.80 -4.91
C LYS A 52 -2.61 -4.43 -4.64
N ILE A 53 -2.37 -3.86 -3.46
CA ILE A 53 -2.84 -2.51 -3.09
C ILE A 53 -2.19 -1.46 -3.99
N ILE A 54 -0.86 -1.52 -4.15
CA ILE A 54 -0.10 -0.59 -5.01
C ILE A 54 -0.63 -0.60 -6.45
N ARG A 55 -0.85 -1.79 -7.02
CA ARG A 55 -1.40 -1.93 -8.38
C ARG A 55 -2.81 -1.33 -8.47
N ALA A 56 -3.69 -1.65 -7.52
CA ALA A 56 -5.04 -1.08 -7.48
C ALA A 56 -5.05 0.45 -7.35
N SER A 57 -4.06 1.03 -6.68
CA SER A 57 -3.91 2.49 -6.55
C SER A 57 -3.32 3.16 -7.80
N GLN A 58 -2.64 2.42 -8.68
CA GLN A 58 -1.98 2.94 -9.90
C GLN A 58 -2.81 2.74 -11.18
N ASP A 59 -3.59 1.67 -11.29
CA ASP A 59 -4.33 1.29 -12.50
C ASP A 59 -5.59 2.15 -12.80
N SER A 60 -5.72 3.35 -12.23
CA SER A 60 -6.98 4.13 -12.29
C SER A 60 -6.82 5.62 -12.55
#